data_AF-A0A2D7ZU32-F1
#
_entry.id   AF-A0A2D7ZU32-F1
#
_cell.length_a   1.000
_cell.length_b   1.000
_cell.length_c   1.000
_cell.angle_alpha   90.00
_cell.angle_beta   90.00
_cell.angle_gamma   90.00
#
_symmetry.space_group_name_H-M   'P 1'
#
loop_
_entity.id
_entity.type
_entity.pdbx_description
1 polymer ?
#
loop_
_entity_poly.entity_id
_entity_poly.type
_entity_poly.pdbx_seq_one_letter_code
_entity_poly.pdbx_strand_id
1 'polypeptide(L)'
;MVGDGAATLCAVLLAAANRSGAVFERGHKRRVSVRDSRRERWTAASEVFAATRLQVTAALEAEGFAVEQRHIEGEPDLLLMHGTSKHGVVSFGVRNSGTQAKTSLSMRLSRALDPRPFWAIQARVEDDLVNALTAP
;
A
#
# COMPACT_ATOMS: atom_id res chain seq x y z
N MET A 1 -8.98 -14.59 35.40
CA MET A 1 -8.02 -13.95 34.46
C MET A 1 -6.61 -14.27 34.92
N VAL A 2 -6.11 -15.47 34.61
CA VAL A 2 -4.75 -15.93 34.98
C VAL A 2 -4.26 -16.79 33.81
N GLY A 3 -4.14 -16.18 32.63
CA GLY A 3 -3.85 -16.90 31.37
C GLY A 3 -2.92 -16.13 30.44
N ASP A 4 -2.97 -14.80 30.47
CA ASP A 4 -2.12 -13.96 29.62
C ASP A 4 -0.63 -14.06 29.95
N GLY A 5 -0.26 -14.28 31.21
CA GLY A 5 1.16 -14.38 31.60
C GLY A 5 1.86 -15.60 30.99
N ALA A 6 1.21 -16.76 31.01
CA ALA A 6 1.75 -17.99 30.43
C ALA A 6 1.78 -17.91 28.90
N ALA A 7 0.72 -17.38 28.28
CA ALA A 7 0.68 -17.13 26.84
C ALA A 7 1.79 -16.15 26.39
N THR A 8 2.00 -15.07 27.13
CA THR A 8 3.05 -14.08 26.85
C THR A 8 4.44 -14.70 26.98
N LEU A 9 4.68 -15.50 28.02
CA LEU A 9 5.95 -16.20 28.21
C LEU A 9 6.23 -17.20 27.07
N CYS A 10 5.23 -17.99 26.68
CA CYS A 10 5.34 -18.90 25.55
C CYS A 10 5.65 -18.16 24.25
N ALA A 11 4.98 -17.03 23.99
CA ALA A 11 5.26 -16.20 22.81
C ALA A 11 6.69 -15.65 22.81
N VAL A 12 7.19 -15.19 23.97
CA VAL A 12 8.57 -14.70 24.12
C VAL A 12 9.60 -15.80 23.90
N LEU A 13 9.40 -16.99 24.48
CA LEU A 13 10.30 -18.13 24.31
C LEU A 13 10.32 -18.61 22.86
N LEU A 14 9.16 -18.69 22.20
CA LEU A 14 9.06 -19.05 20.79
C LEU A 14 9.74 -18.02 19.88
N ALA A 15 9.60 -16.73 20.17
CA ALA A 15 10.28 -15.67 19.43
C ALA A 15 11.81 -15.69 19.63
N ALA A 16 12.27 -15.99 20.85
CA ALA A 16 13.70 -16.12 21.15
C ALA A 16 14.31 -17.36 20.49
N ALA A 17 13.61 -18.50 20.53
CA ALA A 17 14.02 -19.74 19.88
C ALA A 17 14.01 -19.65 18.34
N ASN A 18 13.09 -18.87 17.77
CA ASN A 18 13.01 -18.62 16.33
C ASN A 18 13.79 -17.39 15.86
N ARG A 19 14.81 -16.94 16.61
CA ARG A 19 15.79 -15.97 16.07
C ARG A 19 16.60 -16.65 14.98
N SER A 20 16.05 -16.68 13.76
CA SER A 20 16.86 -16.90 12.57
C SER A 20 17.88 -15.75 12.48
N GLY A 21 19.14 -16.06 12.16
CA GLY A 21 20.18 -15.06 11.90
C GLY A 21 19.92 -14.20 10.65
N ALA A 22 18.74 -14.33 10.03
CA ALA A 22 18.32 -13.52 8.91
C ALA A 22 18.01 -12.10 9.39
N VAL A 23 18.91 -11.17 9.07
CA VAL A 23 18.66 -9.75 9.26
C VAL A 23 17.46 -9.36 8.41
N PHE A 24 16.43 -8.76 9.03
CA PHE A 24 15.29 -8.21 8.30
C PHE A 24 15.78 -7.08 7.39
N GLU A 25 15.92 -7.37 6.10
CA GLU A 25 16.36 -6.38 5.12
C GLU A 25 15.18 -5.46 4.76
N ARG A 26 15.22 -4.23 5.26
CA ARG A 26 14.16 -3.24 5.02
C ARG A 26 14.23 -2.80 3.55
N GLY A 27 13.14 -3.06 2.81
CA GLY A 27 12.89 -2.40 1.53
C GLY A 27 12.51 -0.92 1.69
N HIS A 28 12.13 -0.27 0.60
CA HIS A 28 11.67 1.12 0.64
C HIS A 28 10.18 1.20 0.98
N LYS A 29 9.78 2.19 1.78
CA LYS A 29 8.38 2.48 2.09
C LYS A 29 8.13 3.98 2.05
N ARG A 30 7.12 4.41 1.31
CA ARG A 30 6.64 5.80 1.28
C ARG A 30 5.13 5.85 1.46
N ARG A 31 4.65 6.78 2.28
CA ARG A 31 3.22 7.02 2.48
C ARG A 31 2.94 8.51 2.38
N VAL A 32 1.96 8.86 1.58
CA VAL A 32 1.44 10.22 1.43
C VAL A 32 -0.07 10.20 1.67
N SER A 33 -0.68 11.37 1.85
CA SER A 33 -2.11 11.45 2.15
C SER A 33 -2.70 12.72 1.59
N VAL A 34 -3.78 12.56 0.82
CA VAL A 34 -4.65 13.65 0.39
C VAL A 34 -5.50 14.04 1.59
N ARG A 35 -5.31 15.26 2.10
CA ARG A 35 -6.10 15.81 3.21
C ARG A 35 -7.39 16.43 2.69
N ASP A 36 -8.38 16.57 3.58
CA ASP A 36 -9.69 17.16 3.28
C ASP A 36 -10.39 16.49 2.09
N SER A 37 -10.12 15.20 1.91
CA SER A 37 -10.68 14.38 0.85
C SER A 37 -12.16 14.07 1.12
N ARG A 38 -13.01 14.26 0.11
CA ARG A 38 -14.39 13.79 0.08
C ARG A 38 -14.40 12.26 -0.07
N ARG A 39 -14.53 11.57 1.06
CA ARG A 39 -14.35 10.11 1.17
C ARG A 39 -15.33 9.33 0.29
N GLU A 40 -16.53 9.86 0.11
CA GLU A 40 -17.59 9.31 -0.74
C GLU A 40 -17.21 9.23 -2.22
N ARG A 41 -16.19 9.98 -2.67
CA ARG A 41 -15.66 9.91 -4.03
C ARG A 41 -14.69 8.76 -4.26
N TRP A 42 -14.16 8.18 -3.18
CA TRP A 42 -13.27 7.02 -3.23
C TRP A 42 -14.03 5.78 -2.79
N THR A 43 -14.55 5.04 -3.76
CA THR A 43 -15.20 3.73 -3.58
C THR A 43 -14.76 2.80 -4.70
N ALA A 44 -14.81 1.48 -4.50
CA ALA A 44 -14.42 0.51 -5.55
C ALA A 44 -15.20 0.66 -6.87
N ALA A 45 -16.41 1.25 -6.80
CA ALA A 45 -17.26 1.52 -7.95
C ALA A 45 -17.03 2.89 -8.59
N SER A 46 -16.22 3.77 -7.99
CA SER A 46 -16.03 5.12 -8.51
C SER A 46 -15.11 5.16 -9.73
N GLU A 47 -15.36 6.10 -10.62
CA GLU A 47 -14.51 6.33 -11.80
C GLU A 47 -13.07 6.67 -11.40
N VAL A 48 -12.90 7.41 -10.29
CA VAL A 48 -11.59 7.76 -9.74
C VAL A 48 -10.81 6.52 -9.33
N PHE A 49 -11.47 5.54 -8.71
CA PHE A 49 -10.85 4.26 -8.35
C PHE A 49 -10.41 3.49 -9.61
N ALA A 50 -11.29 3.38 -10.60
CA ALA A 50 -11.00 2.69 -11.85
C ALA A 50 -9.88 3.36 -12.65
N ALA A 51 -9.88 4.69 -12.74
CA ALA A 51 -8.84 5.48 -13.41
C ALA A 51 -7.49 5.33 -12.71
N THR A 52 -7.47 5.44 -11.37
CA THR A 52 -6.25 5.25 -10.57
C THR A 52 -5.68 3.86 -10.76
N ARG A 53 -6.53 2.83 -10.76
CA ARG A 53 -6.13 1.44 -11.02
C ARG A 53 -5.45 1.31 -12.38
N LEU A 54 -6.07 1.81 -13.45
CA LEU A 54 -5.52 1.74 -14.81
C LEU A 54 -4.19 2.48 -14.92
N GLN A 55 -4.11 3.68 -14.35
CA GLN A 55 -2.90 4.50 -14.33
C GLN A 55 -1.75 3.78 -13.63
N VAL A 56 -2.00 3.21 -12.44
CA VAL A 56 -0.98 2.48 -11.67
C VAL A 56 -0.57 1.20 -12.40
N THR A 57 -1.52 0.45 -12.97
CA THR A 57 -1.22 -0.73 -13.80
C THR A 57 -0.29 -0.36 -14.94
N ALA A 58 -0.67 0.61 -15.78
CA ALA A 58 0.10 1.01 -16.95
C ALA A 58 1.50 1.52 -16.57
N ALA A 59 1.60 2.30 -15.48
CA ALA A 59 2.88 2.82 -15.02
C ALA A 59 3.82 1.73 -14.50
N LEU A 60 3.30 0.75 -13.75
CA LEU A 60 4.11 -0.35 -13.24
C LEU A 60 4.49 -1.36 -14.35
N GLU A 61 3.61 -1.59 -15.32
CA GLU A 61 3.91 -2.42 -16.51
C GLU A 61 4.99 -1.76 -17.38
N ALA A 62 4.97 -0.44 -17.53
CA ALA A 62 6.03 0.30 -18.21
C ALA A 62 7.41 0.16 -17.53
N GLU A 63 7.42 0.01 -16.20
CA GLU A 63 8.63 -0.30 -15.42
C GLU A 63 9.00 -1.81 -15.45
N GLY A 64 8.28 -2.63 -16.22
CA GLY A 64 8.58 -4.04 -16.44
C GLY A 64 8.06 -4.99 -15.37
N PHE A 65 6.99 -4.62 -14.65
CA PHE A 65 6.34 -5.49 -13.66
C PHE A 65 5.09 -6.16 -14.24
N ALA A 66 4.89 -7.43 -13.88
CA ALA A 66 3.59 -8.07 -14.02
C ALA A 66 2.70 -7.62 -12.85
N VAL A 67 1.56 -7.01 -13.14
CA VAL A 67 0.71 -6.34 -12.14
C VAL A 67 -0.58 -7.09 -11.94
N GLU A 68 -0.93 -7.35 -10.68
CA GLU A 68 -2.23 -7.87 -10.26
C GLU A 68 -2.86 -6.93 -9.23
N GLN A 69 -4.19 -6.87 -9.22
CA GLN A 69 -4.93 -6.28 -8.11
C GLN A 69 -5.24 -7.36 -7.07
N ARG A 70 -4.89 -7.11 -5.81
CA ARG A 70 -5.25 -7.97 -4.69
C ARG A 70 -6.44 -7.41 -3.94
N HIS A 71 -7.33 -8.30 -3.54
CA HIS A 71 -8.50 -7.98 -2.73
C HIS A 71 -8.26 -8.46 -1.30
N ILE A 72 -8.67 -7.66 -0.31
CA ILE A 72 -8.63 -8.01 1.10
C ILE A 72 -10.07 -8.04 1.60
N GLU A 73 -10.48 -9.15 2.19
CA GLU A 73 -11.80 -9.30 2.80
C GLU A 73 -12.01 -8.24 3.89
N GLY A 74 -13.17 -7.57 3.87
CA GLY A 74 -13.48 -6.47 4.79
C GLY A 74 -12.91 -5.10 4.39
N GLU A 75 -12.13 -5.00 3.31
CA GLU A 75 -11.56 -3.74 2.80
C GLU A 75 -11.96 -3.53 1.32
N PRO A 76 -13.26 -3.37 1.00
CA PRO A 76 -13.74 -3.33 -0.38
C PRO A 76 -13.20 -2.13 -1.18
N ASP A 77 -13.02 -0.99 -0.53
CA ASP A 77 -12.54 0.25 -1.16
C ASP A 77 -11.00 0.39 -1.13
N LEU A 78 -10.28 -0.68 -0.75
CA LEU A 78 -8.83 -0.72 -0.84
C LEU A 78 -8.42 -1.06 -2.28
N LEU A 79 -7.78 -0.10 -2.94
CA LEU A 79 -7.01 -0.40 -4.14
C LEU A 79 -5.65 -0.93 -3.70
N LEU A 80 -5.40 -2.23 -3.88
CA LEU A 80 -4.09 -2.83 -3.62
C LEU A 80 -3.53 -3.44 -4.91
N MET A 81 -2.56 -2.77 -5.51
CA MET A 81 -1.83 -3.23 -6.69
C MET A 81 -0.53 -3.91 -6.24
N HIS A 82 -0.27 -5.09 -6.79
CA HIS A 82 0.94 -5.86 -6.54
C HIS A 82 1.66 -6.09 -7.87
N GLY A 83 2.86 -5.53 -8.01
CA GLY A 83 3.73 -5.74 -9.16
C GLY A 83 4.86 -6.69 -8.81
N THR A 84 5.09 -7.69 -9.66
CA THR A 84 6.21 -8.65 -9.52
C THR A 84 7.12 -8.58 -10.74
N SER A 85 8.42 -8.54 -10.51
CA SER A 85 9.44 -8.69 -11.55
C SER A 85 10.60 -9.55 -11.06
N LYS A 86 11.53 -9.89 -11.95
CA LYS A 86 12.77 -10.60 -11.59
C LYS A 86 13.67 -9.81 -10.60
N HIS A 87 13.45 -8.50 -10.48
CA HIS A 87 14.25 -7.61 -9.64
C HIS A 87 13.63 -7.35 -8.27
N GLY A 88 12.36 -7.72 -8.06
CA GLY A 88 11.69 -7.57 -6.78
C GLY A 88 10.19 -7.37 -6.91
N VAL A 89 9.59 -6.94 -5.81
CA VAL A 89 8.16 -6.67 -5.71
C VAL A 89 7.89 -5.21 -5.39
N VAL A 90 6.81 -4.70 -5.95
CA VAL A 90 6.21 -3.40 -5.63
C VAL A 90 4.79 -3.62 -5.14
N SER A 91 4.39 -2.91 -4.10
CA SER A 91 3.01 -2.85 -3.65
C SER A 91 2.58 -1.40 -3.55
N PHE A 92 1.45 -1.08 -4.17
CA PHE A 92 0.83 0.23 -4.14
C PHE A 92 -0.59 0.10 -3.57
N GLY A 93 -0.90 0.90 -2.55
CA GLY A 93 -2.14 0.82 -1.82
C GLY A 93 -2.79 2.18 -1.69
N VAL A 94 -4.06 2.32 -2.05
CA VAL A 94 -4.87 3.54 -1.82
C VAL A 94 -6.12 3.19 -1.04
N ARG A 95 -6.39 3.93 0.04
CA ARG A 95 -7.60 3.76 0.84
C ARG A 95 -7.99 5.00 1.61
N ASN A 96 -9.27 5.12 1.94
CA ASN A 96 -9.74 6.10 2.90
C ASN A 96 -9.23 5.79 4.32
N SER A 97 -8.99 6.85 5.09
CA SER A 97 -8.75 6.75 6.53
C SER A 97 -10.07 6.47 7.25
N GLY A 98 -10.05 5.57 8.24
CA GLY A 98 -11.25 5.25 9.03
C GLY A 98 -11.72 6.42 9.90
N THR A 99 -10.77 7.18 10.47
CA THR A 99 -11.04 8.18 11.52
C THR A 99 -10.92 9.64 11.08
N GLN A 100 -10.43 9.89 9.87
CA GLN A 100 -10.12 11.25 9.38
C GLN A 100 -10.58 11.40 7.94
N ALA A 101 -10.93 12.63 7.53
CA ALA A 101 -11.20 12.97 6.15
C ALA A 101 -9.89 13.06 5.34
N LYS A 102 -9.28 11.90 5.10
CA LYS A 102 -8.08 11.77 4.27
C LYS A 102 -8.07 10.45 3.51
N THR A 103 -7.50 10.47 2.32
CA THR A 103 -7.21 9.27 1.52
C THR A 103 -5.71 9.05 1.51
N SER A 104 -5.28 7.87 1.93
CA SER A 104 -3.87 7.53 2.10
C SER A 104 -3.37 6.70 0.93
N LEU A 105 -2.24 7.10 0.36
CA LEU A 105 -1.51 6.35 -0.64
C LEU A 105 -0.25 5.78 0.01
N SER A 106 0.01 4.50 -0.19
CA SER A 106 1.16 3.80 0.36
C SER A 106 1.87 3.02 -0.74
N MET A 107 3.19 3.03 -0.69
CA MET A 107 4.04 2.31 -1.60
C MET A 107 5.13 1.56 -0.83
N ARG A 108 5.37 0.31 -1.22
CA ARG A 108 6.41 -0.55 -0.67
C ARG A 108 7.18 -1.20 -1.81
N LEU A 109 8.49 -1.23 -1.70
CA LEU A 109 9.39 -1.77 -2.72
C LEU A 109 10.38 -2.72 -2.07
N SER A 110 10.77 -3.77 -2.78
CA SER A 110 11.95 -4.55 -2.47
C SER A 110 13.20 -3.67 -2.42
N ARG A 111 14.17 -4.03 -1.57
CA ARG A 111 15.44 -3.31 -1.40
C ARG A 111 16.23 -3.12 -2.70
N ALA A 112 16.19 -4.10 -3.60
CA ALA A 112 16.96 -4.07 -4.84
C ALA A 112 16.41 -3.08 -5.88
N LEU A 113 15.24 -2.49 -5.65
CA LEU A 113 14.61 -1.54 -6.58
C LEU A 113 15.04 -0.11 -6.24
N ASP A 114 15.44 0.65 -7.27
CA ASP A 114 15.59 2.10 -7.15
C ASP A 114 14.20 2.71 -6.89
N PRO A 115 13.99 3.43 -5.78
CA PRO A 115 12.67 3.94 -5.45
C PRO A 115 12.25 5.18 -6.27
N ARG A 116 13.18 5.85 -6.97
CA ARG A 116 12.92 7.14 -7.63
C ARG A 116 11.81 7.08 -8.69
N PRO A 117 11.78 6.10 -9.63
CA PRO A 117 10.71 6.02 -10.63
C PRO A 117 9.35 5.80 -9.98
N PHE A 118 9.28 4.90 -9.00
CA PHE A 118 8.03 4.60 -8.30
C PHE A 118 7.53 5.75 -7.44
N TRP A 119 8.43 6.55 -6.86
CA TRP A 119 8.07 7.78 -6.17
C TRP A 119 7.49 8.83 -7.10
N ALA A 120 7.95 8.90 -8.35
CA ALA A 120 7.36 9.77 -9.37
C ALA A 120 5.96 9.29 -9.77
N ILE A 121 5.75 7.96 -9.89
CA ILE A 121 4.42 7.37 -10.09
C ILE A 121 3.50 7.73 -8.92
N GLN A 122 3.94 7.54 -7.68
CA GLN A 122 3.15 7.87 -6.49
C GLN A 122 2.79 9.36 -6.41
N ALA A 123 3.73 10.25 -6.76
CA ALA A 123 3.48 11.69 -6.76
C ALA A 123 2.44 12.09 -7.80
N ARG A 124 2.53 11.54 -9.02
CA ARG A 124 1.53 11.80 -10.07
C ARG A 124 0.13 11.33 -9.65
N VAL A 125 0.02 10.13 -9.09
CA VAL A 125 -1.26 9.62 -8.58
C VAL A 125 -1.77 10.46 -7.41
N GLU A 126 -0.89 10.96 -6.54
CA GLU A 126 -1.27 11.89 -5.48
C GLU A 126 -1.88 13.17 -6.06
N ASP A 127 -1.25 13.79 -7.05
CA ASP A 127 -1.75 15.01 -7.69
C ASP A 127 -3.13 14.80 -8.35
N ASP A 128 -3.31 13.68 -9.06
CA ASP A 128 -4.59 13.34 -9.69
C ASP A 128 -5.70 13.10 -8.64
N LEU A 129 -5.35 12.43 -7.54
CA LEU A 129 -6.27 12.20 -6.42
C LEU A 129 -6.59 13.46 -5.63
N VAL A 130 -5.65 14.41 -5.48
CA VAL A 130 -5.97 15.73 -4.90
C VAL A 130 -7.09 16.37 -5.71
N ASN A 131 -6.91 16.48 -7.03
CA ASN A 131 -7.91 17.10 -7.90
C ASN A 131 -9.27 16.40 -7.82
N ALA A 132 -9.30 15.07 -7.89
CA ALA A 132 -10.54 14.31 -7.90
C ALA A 132 -11.27 14.34 -6.55
N LEU A 133 -10.53 14.25 -5.43
CA LEU A 133 -11.11 14.06 -4.11
C LEU A 133 -11.40 15.36 -3.36
N THR A 134 -10.79 16.48 -3.75
CA THR A 134 -10.98 17.77 -3.07
C THR A 134 -11.69 18.82 -3.92
N ALA A 135 -11.95 18.56 -5.21
CA ALA A 135 -12.73 19.48 -6.05
C ALA A 135 -14.10 19.83 -5.41
N PRO A 136 -14.60 21.07 -5.60
CA PRO A 136 -15.85 21.53 -5.01
C PRO A 136 -17.08 20.68 -5.39
#